data_AF-A0A4Y2TUJ6-F1
#
_entry.id   AF-A0A4Y2TUJ6-F1
#
_cell.length_a   1.000
_cell.length_b   1.000
_cell.length_c   1.000
_cell.angle_alpha   90.00
_cell.angle_beta   90.00
_cell.angle_gamma   90.00
#
_symmetry.space_group_name_H-M   'P 1'
#
loop_
_entity.id
_entity.type
_entity.pdbx_description
1 polymer ?
#
loop_
_entity_poly.entity_id
_entity_poly.type
_entity_poly.pdbx_seq_one_letter_code
_entity_poly.pdbx_strand_id
1 'polypeptide(L)'
;MLSAHYYFRTQSVANHPLQHLSLPIGLRRLYLARSFNILPFCERIKTVISHAGLGDVTIKQKDLFTFPPWDVPCFSYINPFSSFDKSSTAPVIFQQLFASHRHQFSSFDSIFTDGSKSEGYVGCSIIFPPDTYSYRLHTSCSVLTAELVAIFCALQKIAASQQRLFCIYTDSMSALEALCHADKRMHPVAEDILCYA
;
A
#
# COMPACT_ATOMS: atom_id res chain seq x y z
N MET A 1 -16.66 1.40 -0.84
CA MET A 1 -17.62 2.45 -0.42
C MET A 1 -17.00 3.82 -0.61
N LEU A 2 -17.54 4.66 -1.50
CA LEU A 2 -16.98 5.99 -1.81
C LEU A 2 -16.90 6.91 -0.57
N SER A 3 -17.87 6.80 0.34
CA SER A 3 -17.95 7.56 1.59
C SER A 3 -16.79 7.29 2.54
N ALA A 4 -16.38 6.02 2.67
CA ALA A 4 -15.24 5.62 3.48
C ALA A 4 -13.93 6.17 2.90
N HIS A 5 -13.75 6.10 1.57
CA HIS A 5 -12.56 6.66 0.92
C HIS A 5 -12.44 8.16 1.16
N TYR A 6 -13.55 8.90 1.02
CA TYR A 6 -13.57 10.33 1.30
C TYR A 6 -13.24 10.62 2.77
N TYR A 7 -13.82 9.87 3.71
CA TYR A 7 -13.51 9.98 5.14
C TYR A 7 -12.03 9.82 5.44
N PHE A 8 -11.43 8.70 5.05
CA PHE A 8 -10.01 8.44 5.31
C PHE A 8 -9.10 9.49 4.67
N ARG A 9 -9.44 9.97 3.47
CA ARG A 9 -8.72 11.08 2.82
C ARG A 9 -8.81 12.37 3.62
N THR A 10 -9.99 12.71 4.16
CA THR A 10 -10.12 13.93 4.99
C THR A 10 -9.38 13.81 6.32
N GLN A 11 -9.36 12.62 6.92
CA GLN A 11 -8.65 12.36 8.17
C GLN A 11 -7.12 12.26 7.98
N SER A 12 -6.65 11.92 6.77
CA SER A 12 -5.21 11.85 6.48
C SER A 12 -4.57 13.22 6.23
N VAL A 13 -5.33 14.28 5.99
CA VAL A 13 -4.79 15.63 5.71
C VAL A 13 -4.73 16.42 7.00
N ALA A 14 -3.54 16.83 7.43
CA ALA A 14 -3.38 17.61 8.66
C ALA A 14 -4.24 18.89 8.64
N ASN A 15 -4.91 19.18 9.75
CA ASN A 15 -5.79 20.37 9.94
C ASN A 15 -6.95 20.48 8.95
N HIS A 16 -7.42 19.36 8.38
CA HIS A 16 -8.55 19.40 7.45
C HIS A 16 -9.84 19.85 8.17
N PRO A 17 -10.61 20.84 7.65
CA PRO A 17 -11.76 21.42 8.35
C PRO A 17 -12.83 20.41 8.80
N LEU A 18 -13.00 19.32 8.04
CA LEU A 18 -13.96 18.26 8.35
C LEU A 18 -13.54 17.32 9.49
N GLN A 19 -12.28 17.37 9.97
CA GLN A 19 -11.83 16.53 11.08
C GLN A 19 -12.52 16.88 12.41
N HIS A 20 -12.75 18.19 12.62
CA HIS A 20 -13.33 18.71 13.86
C HIS A 20 -14.84 18.95 13.76
N LEU A 21 -15.46 18.60 12.64
CA LEU A 21 -16.87 18.90 12.41
C LEU A 21 -17.77 17.90 13.15
N SER A 22 -18.15 18.23 14.38
CA SER A 22 -19.14 17.47 15.17
C SER A 22 -20.52 18.13 15.11
N LEU A 23 -21.59 17.35 14.96
CA LEU A 23 -22.95 17.88 15.05
C LEU A 23 -23.28 18.23 16.51
N PRO A 24 -23.64 19.48 16.85
CA PRO A 24 -24.04 19.84 18.20
C PRO A 24 -25.24 19.01 18.68
N ILE A 25 -25.28 18.69 19.98
CA ILE A 25 -26.30 17.81 20.58
C ILE A 25 -27.73 18.30 20.28
N GLY A 26 -27.98 19.61 20.36
CA GLY A 26 -29.28 20.20 20.06
C GLY A 26 -29.74 19.96 18.62
N LEU A 27 -28.85 20.15 17.66
CA LEU A 27 -29.10 19.87 16.25
C LEU A 27 -29.34 18.37 16.01
N ARG A 28 -28.56 17.50 16.66
CA ARG A 28 -28.76 16.05 16.56
C ARG A 28 -30.18 15.62 16.98
N ARG A 29 -30.71 16.20 18.06
CA ARG A 29 -32.10 15.94 18.51
C ARG A 29 -33.12 16.38 17.45
N LEU A 30 -32.93 17.54 16.82
CA LEU A 30 -33.81 18.04 15.75
C LEU A 30 -33.81 17.13 14.52
N TYR A 31 -32.64 16.60 14.14
CA TYR A 31 -32.53 15.61 13.07
C TYR A 31 -33.27 14.31 13.42
N LEU A 32 -33.09 13.79 14.63
CA LEU A 32 -33.77 12.55 15.08
C LEU A 32 -35.29 12.72 15.19
N ALA A 33 -35.78 13.92 15.52
CA ALA A 33 -37.20 14.22 15.60
C ALA A 33 -37.92 14.31 14.24
N ARG A 34 -37.17 14.31 13.11
CA ARG A 34 -37.73 14.41 11.76
C ARG A 34 -37.28 13.22 10.92
N SER A 35 -38.20 12.28 10.66
CA SER A 35 -37.96 11.03 9.93
C SER A 35 -37.37 11.20 8.52
N PHE A 36 -37.58 12.34 7.86
CA PHE A 36 -37.10 12.61 6.50
C PHE A 36 -35.77 13.37 6.44
N ASN A 37 -35.22 13.79 7.58
CA ASN A 37 -33.98 14.58 7.59
C ASN A 37 -32.73 13.68 7.57
N ILE A 38 -31.95 13.78 6.50
CA ILE A 38 -30.69 13.06 6.36
C ILE A 38 -29.62 13.73 7.24
N LEU A 39 -29.07 12.99 8.21
CA LEU A 39 -27.95 13.45 9.04
C LEU A 39 -26.76 13.94 8.18
N PRO A 40 -25.96 14.91 8.63
CA PRO A 40 -24.78 15.37 7.89
C PRO A 40 -23.74 14.25 7.72
N PHE A 41 -22.85 14.41 6.74
CA PHE A 41 -21.85 13.40 6.39
C PHE A 41 -21.02 12.93 7.60
N CYS A 42 -20.55 13.85 8.44
CA CYS A 42 -19.74 13.56 9.63
C CYS A 42 -20.45 12.67 10.66
N GLU A 43 -21.78 12.64 10.68
CA GLU A 43 -22.55 11.73 11.53
C GLU A 43 -22.83 10.40 10.83
N ARG A 44 -23.21 10.42 9.54
CA ARG A 44 -23.47 9.20 8.77
C ARG A 44 -22.24 8.31 8.66
N ILE A 45 -21.06 8.92 8.52
CA ILE A 45 -19.82 8.19 8.34
C ILE A 45 -19.41 7.41 9.59
N LYS A 46 -19.72 7.91 10.80
CA LYS A 46 -19.44 7.20 12.06
C LYS A 46 -20.08 5.82 12.07
N THR A 47 -21.35 5.75 11.63
CA THR A 47 -22.09 4.50 11.49
C THR A 47 -21.47 3.59 10.43
N VAL A 48 -21.08 4.14 9.27
CA VAL A 48 -20.42 3.34 8.22
C VAL A 48 -19.11 2.72 8.71
N ILE A 49 -18.27 3.51 9.38
CA ILE A 49 -16.97 3.08 9.90
C ILE A 49 -17.15 2.03 11.00
N SER A 50 -18.13 2.21 11.89
CA SER A 50 -18.42 1.22 12.94
C SER A 50 -18.91 -0.11 12.37
N HIS A 51 -19.83 -0.09 11.39
CA HIS A 51 -20.34 -1.31 10.76
C HIS A 51 -19.27 -2.03 9.93
N ALA A 52 -18.33 -1.28 9.35
CA ALA A 52 -17.21 -1.83 8.61
C ALA A 52 -16.09 -2.39 9.52
N GLY A 53 -16.19 -2.21 10.84
CA GLY A 53 -15.14 -2.62 11.77
C GLY A 53 -13.83 -1.85 11.56
N LEU A 54 -13.90 -0.56 11.19
CA LEU A 54 -12.72 0.28 10.91
C LEU A 54 -12.51 1.37 11.98
N GLY A 55 -13.08 1.19 13.17
CA GLY A 55 -13.03 2.19 14.25
C GLY A 55 -11.68 2.27 14.97
N ASP A 56 -10.88 1.21 14.89
CA ASP A 56 -9.57 1.02 15.51
C ASP A 56 -8.40 1.28 14.55
N VAL A 57 -8.70 1.58 13.28
CA VAL A 57 -7.68 1.84 12.26
C VAL A 57 -6.94 3.15 12.56
N THR A 58 -5.63 3.06 12.72
CA THR A 58 -4.77 4.25 12.80
C THR A 58 -4.59 4.85 11.42
N ILE A 59 -4.97 6.12 11.26
CA ILE A 59 -4.89 6.83 9.97
C ILE A 59 -3.54 7.54 9.90
N LYS A 60 -2.68 7.11 8.98
CA LYS A 60 -1.42 7.78 8.68
C LYS A 60 -1.71 9.17 8.10
N GLN A 61 -1.06 10.19 8.65
CA GLN A 61 -1.09 11.53 8.07
C GLN A 61 -0.31 11.51 6.75
N LYS A 62 -0.88 12.15 5.74
CA LYS A 62 -0.27 12.29 4.42
C LYS A 62 0.49 13.61 4.40
N ASP A 63 1.80 13.52 4.21
CA ASP A 63 2.61 14.68 3.88
C ASP A 63 2.20 15.18 2.49
N LEU A 64 2.04 16.50 2.35
CA LEU A 64 1.60 17.10 1.10
C LEU A 64 2.72 16.92 0.05
N PHE A 65 2.42 16.15 -1.00
CA PHE A 65 3.16 15.98 -2.26
C PHE A 65 4.69 16.15 -2.17
N THR A 66 5.42 15.03 -2.09
CA THR A 66 6.89 15.04 -2.16
C THR A 66 7.41 15.47 -3.53
N PHE A 67 6.60 15.29 -4.58
CA PHE A 67 6.88 15.74 -5.95
C PHE A 67 5.61 16.32 -6.60
N PRO A 68 5.73 17.30 -7.51
CA PRO A 68 4.57 17.90 -8.14
C PRO A 68 3.93 16.95 -9.17
N PRO A 69 2.64 17.12 -9.50
CA PRO A 69 1.93 16.23 -10.43
C PRO A 69 2.50 16.14 -11.85
N TRP A 70 3.36 17.07 -12.25
CA TRP A 70 4.01 17.11 -13.56
C TRP A 70 5.43 16.51 -13.56
N ASP A 71 5.95 16.10 -12.40
CA ASP A 71 7.30 15.54 -12.24
C ASP A 71 7.22 14.26 -11.41
N VAL A 72 6.49 13.28 -11.94
CA VAL A 72 6.30 12.00 -11.27
C VAL A 72 7.51 11.11 -11.53
N PRO A 73 8.15 10.53 -10.50
CA PRO A 73 9.29 9.63 -10.67
C PRO A 73 8.97 8.48 -11.62
N CYS A 74 9.88 8.23 -12.56
CA CYS A 74 9.76 7.11 -13.49
C CYS A 74 10.21 5.82 -12.81
N PHE A 75 9.33 4.82 -12.75
CA PHE A 75 9.65 3.49 -12.22
C PHE A 75 9.80 2.47 -13.34
N SER A 76 10.85 1.67 -13.28
CA SER A 76 11.11 0.56 -14.20
C SER A 76 11.56 -0.69 -13.45
N TYR A 77 11.25 -1.86 -14.00
CA TYR A 77 11.66 -3.15 -13.44
C TYR A 77 12.19 -4.08 -14.55
N ILE A 78 12.92 -5.12 -14.14
CA ILE A 78 13.43 -6.17 -15.01
C ILE A 78 12.60 -7.43 -14.77
N ASN A 79 12.03 -8.01 -15.82
CA ASN A 79 11.35 -9.30 -15.76
C ASN A 79 12.06 -10.31 -16.70
N PRO A 80 13.02 -11.11 -16.18
CA PRO A 80 13.72 -12.10 -17.00
C PRO A 80 12.82 -13.26 -17.44
N PHE A 81 11.59 -13.35 -16.92
CA PHE A 81 10.64 -14.44 -17.18
C PHE A 81 9.57 -14.07 -18.21
N SER A 82 9.52 -12.82 -18.69
CA SER A 82 8.40 -12.32 -19.51
C SER A 82 8.15 -13.08 -20.81
N SER A 83 9.19 -13.73 -21.35
CA SER A 83 9.12 -14.49 -22.61
C SER A 83 8.73 -15.96 -22.43
N PHE A 84 8.50 -16.41 -21.20
CA PHE A 84 8.24 -17.81 -20.87
C PHE A 84 6.82 -18.00 -20.33
N ASP A 85 6.10 -18.98 -20.88
CA ASP A 85 4.79 -19.34 -20.38
C ASP A 85 4.90 -20.30 -19.19
N LYS A 86 4.14 -20.01 -18.11
CA LYS A 86 4.20 -20.77 -16.86
C LYS A 86 3.67 -22.19 -16.98
N SER A 87 2.74 -22.45 -17.91
CA SER A 87 2.10 -23.76 -18.06
C SER A 87 2.94 -24.75 -18.87
N SER A 88 3.76 -24.24 -19.80
CA SER A 88 4.53 -25.03 -20.75
C SER A 88 6.03 -25.07 -20.45
N THR A 89 6.56 -24.12 -19.68
CA THR A 89 7.98 -24.05 -19.37
C THR A 89 8.31 -24.91 -18.15
N ALA A 90 9.32 -25.78 -18.27
CA ALA A 90 9.75 -26.63 -17.17
C ALA A 90 10.29 -25.79 -15.98
N PRO A 91 9.95 -26.12 -14.72
CA PRO A 91 10.37 -25.36 -13.53
C PRO A 91 11.89 -25.12 -13.43
N VAL A 92 12.69 -26.06 -13.91
CA VAL A 92 14.16 -25.95 -13.93
C VAL A 92 14.66 -24.78 -14.77
N ILE A 93 13.94 -24.41 -15.83
CA ILE A 93 14.29 -23.28 -16.69
C ILE A 93 14.14 -21.97 -15.91
N PHE A 94 13.04 -21.80 -15.16
CA PHE A 94 12.86 -20.64 -14.29
C PHE A 94 13.95 -20.54 -13.21
N GLN A 95 14.33 -21.67 -12.62
CA GLN A 95 15.43 -21.72 -11.64
C GLN A 95 16.76 -21.29 -12.26
N GLN A 96 17.08 -21.76 -13.47
CA GLN A 96 18.30 -21.40 -14.19
C GLN A 96 18.31 -19.92 -14.60
N LEU A 97 17.19 -19.39 -15.08
CA LEU A 97 17.03 -17.96 -15.40
C LEU A 97 17.20 -17.08 -14.17
N PHE A 98 16.61 -17.49 -13.03
CA PHE A 98 16.80 -16.76 -11.78
C PHE A 98 18.25 -16.82 -11.32
N ALA A 99 18.90 -17.98 -11.38
CA ALA A 99 20.30 -18.14 -10.99
C ALA A 99 21.25 -17.31 -11.87
N SER A 100 21.02 -17.27 -13.19
CA SER A 100 21.84 -16.46 -14.11
C SER A 100 21.66 -14.96 -13.85
N HIS A 101 20.41 -14.51 -13.65
CA HIS A 101 20.12 -13.13 -13.25
C HIS A 101 20.79 -12.79 -11.91
N ARG A 102 20.73 -13.72 -10.93
CA ARG A 102 21.33 -13.51 -9.61
C ARG A 102 22.86 -13.41 -9.68
N HIS A 103 23.47 -14.17 -10.59
CA HIS A 103 24.90 -14.08 -10.88
C HIS A 103 25.28 -12.74 -11.53
N GLN A 104 24.46 -12.26 -12.48
CA GLN A 104 24.65 -10.96 -13.13
C GLN A 104 24.62 -9.79 -12.13
N PHE A 105 23.73 -9.85 -11.13
CA PHE A 105 23.61 -8.85 -10.06
C PHE A 105 24.26 -9.34 -8.75
N SER A 106 25.40 -10.02 -8.84
CA SER A 106 26.12 -10.56 -7.68
C SER A 106 26.70 -9.49 -6.75
N SER A 107 26.92 -8.26 -7.24
CA SER A 107 27.34 -7.11 -6.44
C SER A 107 26.19 -6.42 -5.68
N PHE A 108 24.95 -6.87 -5.88
CA PHE A 108 23.74 -6.31 -5.26
C PHE A 108 23.19 -7.26 -4.20
N ASP A 109 22.92 -6.72 -3.02
CA ASP A 109 22.29 -7.47 -1.93
C ASP A 109 20.84 -7.79 -2.30
N SER A 110 20.42 -9.05 -2.10
CA SER A 110 19.03 -9.47 -2.38
C SER A 110 18.14 -9.12 -1.24
N ILE A 111 16.98 -8.57 -1.58
CA ILE A 111 15.84 -8.48 -0.69
C ILE A 111 14.67 -9.19 -1.37
N PHE A 112 14.03 -10.11 -0.66
CA PHE A 112 12.84 -10.80 -1.15
C PHE A 112 11.63 -10.28 -0.40
N THR A 113 10.54 -10.05 -1.10
CA THR A 113 9.30 -9.51 -0.52
C THR A 113 8.13 -10.39 -0.88
N ASP A 114 7.19 -10.58 0.05
CA ASP A 114 5.95 -11.33 -0.18
C ASP A 114 4.81 -10.74 0.65
N GLY A 115 3.63 -10.60 0.03
CA GLY A 115 2.42 -10.07 0.64
C GLY A 115 1.28 -11.08 0.59
N SER A 116 0.76 -11.50 1.74
CA SER A 116 -0.27 -12.55 1.81
C SER A 116 -1.59 -12.06 2.41
N LYS A 117 -2.67 -12.68 1.93
CA LYS A 117 -4.01 -12.58 2.52
C LYS A 117 -4.67 -13.94 2.60
N SER A 118 -5.22 -14.26 3.76
CA SER A 118 -6.12 -15.39 4.01
C SER A 118 -7.31 -14.93 4.86
N GLU A 119 -8.19 -15.85 5.23
CA GLU A 119 -9.39 -15.52 6.00
C GLU A 119 -9.02 -14.89 7.36
N GLY A 120 -9.44 -13.64 7.57
CA GLY A 120 -9.11 -12.89 8.79
C GLY A 120 -7.63 -12.54 8.96
N TYR A 121 -6.78 -12.77 7.94
CA TYR A 121 -5.35 -12.50 8.04
C TYR A 121 -4.81 -11.78 6.80
N VAL A 122 -4.14 -10.65 7.01
CA VAL A 122 -3.30 -9.98 6.01
C VAL A 122 -1.94 -9.68 6.64
N GLY A 123 -0.87 -9.88 5.88
CA GLY A 123 0.47 -9.57 6.33
C GLY A 123 1.45 -9.50 5.18
N CYS A 124 2.64 -8.98 5.45
CA CYS A 124 3.74 -8.98 4.50
C CYS A 124 5.03 -9.38 5.19
N SER A 125 5.99 -9.85 4.41
CA SER A 125 7.32 -10.18 4.90
C SER A 125 8.40 -9.71 3.95
N ILE A 126 9.57 -9.45 4.52
CA ILE A 126 10.79 -9.14 3.78
C ILE A 126 11.93 -9.98 4.32
N ILE A 127 12.68 -10.61 3.43
CA ILE A 127 13.96 -11.25 3.73
C ILE A 127 15.03 -10.24 3.36
N PHE A 128 15.65 -9.64 4.36
CA PHE A 128 16.76 -8.70 4.23
C PHE A 128 17.95 -9.32 4.96
N PRO A 129 18.76 -10.16 4.28
CA PRO A 129 19.76 -10.99 4.95
C PRO A 129 20.70 -10.19 5.86
N PRO A 130 21.04 -10.72 7.06
CA PRO A 130 20.67 -12.05 7.56
C PRO A 130 19.27 -12.14 8.16
N ASP A 131 18.54 -11.03 8.22
CA ASP A 131 17.28 -10.93 8.94
C ASP A 131 16.06 -11.24 8.08
N THR A 132 14.98 -11.60 8.75
CA THR A 132 13.64 -11.68 8.16
C THR A 132 12.69 -10.86 9.02
N TYR A 133 11.89 -10.03 8.38
CA TYR A 133 10.92 -9.17 9.04
C TYR A 133 9.53 -9.49 8.53
N SER A 134 8.57 -9.60 9.45
CA SER A 134 7.16 -9.86 9.12
C SER A 134 6.27 -8.84 9.81
N TYR A 135 5.31 -8.31 9.07
CA TYR A 135 4.42 -7.26 9.53
C TYR A 135 2.96 -7.68 9.39
N ARG A 136 2.20 -7.47 10.47
CA ARG A 136 0.76 -7.68 10.50
C ARG A 136 0.06 -6.45 9.90
N LEU A 137 -0.82 -6.67 8.92
CA LEU A 137 -1.66 -5.63 8.35
C LEU A 137 -3.11 -5.80 8.79
N HIS A 138 -3.88 -4.72 8.65
CA HIS A 138 -5.32 -4.76 8.94
C HIS A 138 -6.03 -5.71 7.97
N THR A 139 -7.03 -6.45 8.46
CA THR A 139 -7.71 -7.51 7.70
C THR A 139 -8.48 -6.98 6.48
N SER A 140 -8.81 -5.69 6.48
CA SER A 140 -9.43 -5.01 5.34
C SER A 140 -8.48 -4.78 4.16
N CYS A 141 -7.16 -4.88 4.35
CA CYS A 141 -6.17 -4.69 3.28
C CYS A 141 -6.33 -5.74 2.17
N SER A 142 -6.04 -5.36 0.93
CA SER A 142 -5.99 -6.28 -0.20
C SER A 142 -4.64 -7.00 -0.27
N VAL A 143 -4.55 -8.09 -1.05
CA VAL A 143 -3.26 -8.74 -1.37
C VAL A 143 -2.31 -7.72 -2.00
N LEU A 144 -2.77 -6.96 -3.00
CA LEU A 144 -1.97 -5.89 -3.63
C LEU A 144 -1.42 -4.89 -2.62
N THR A 145 -2.24 -4.50 -1.62
CA THR A 145 -1.78 -3.61 -0.55
C THR A 145 -0.68 -4.26 0.28
N ALA A 146 -0.81 -5.55 0.61
CA ALA A 146 0.22 -6.28 1.35
C ALA A 146 1.54 -6.36 0.57
N GLU A 147 1.47 -6.64 -0.73
CA GLU A 147 2.63 -6.68 -1.63
C GLU A 147 3.34 -5.33 -1.72
N LEU A 148 2.58 -4.25 -1.94
CA LEU A 148 3.15 -2.90 -1.97
C LEU A 148 3.76 -2.53 -0.61
N VAL A 149 3.12 -2.89 0.51
CA VAL A 149 3.70 -2.63 1.84
C VAL A 149 4.98 -3.44 2.06
N ALA A 150 5.09 -4.66 1.52
CA ALA A 150 6.32 -5.45 1.57
C ALA A 150 7.48 -4.70 0.88
N ILE A 151 7.25 -4.19 -0.33
CA ILE A 151 8.23 -3.37 -1.08
C ILE A 151 8.57 -2.10 -0.32
N PHE A 152 7.58 -1.40 0.23
CA PHE A 152 7.78 -0.19 1.02
C PHE A 152 8.65 -0.46 2.26
N CYS A 153 8.38 -1.53 3.00
CA CYS A 153 9.20 -1.93 4.15
C CYS A 153 10.64 -2.29 3.75
N ALA A 154 10.84 -2.93 2.59
CA ALA A 154 12.17 -3.18 2.05
C ALA A 154 12.93 -1.86 1.81
N LEU A 155 12.29 -0.86 1.19
CA LEU A 155 12.89 0.46 0.97
C LEU A 155 13.24 1.17 2.28
N GLN A 156 12.40 1.06 3.31
CA GLN A 156 12.72 1.61 4.63
C GLN A 156 13.96 0.95 5.25
N LYS A 157 14.16 -0.36 5.07
CA LYS A 157 15.37 -1.06 5.51
C LYS A 157 16.60 -0.65 4.71
N ILE A 158 16.46 -0.50 3.40
CA ILE A 158 17.53 0.01 2.52
C ILE A 158 17.96 1.42 2.95
N ALA A 159 17.01 2.31 3.21
CA ALA A 159 17.30 3.69 3.61
C ALA A 159 18.08 3.79 4.93
N ALA A 160 17.91 2.81 5.82
CA ALA A 160 18.66 2.70 7.06
C ALA A 160 20.01 1.96 6.93
N SER A 161 20.29 1.37 5.77
CA SER A 161 21.51 0.59 5.52
C SER A 161 22.68 1.47 5.08
N GLN A 162 23.90 0.98 5.33
CA GLN A 162 25.13 1.62 4.85
C GLN A 162 25.45 1.25 3.38
N GLN A 163 24.99 0.08 2.95
CA GLN A 163 25.11 -0.41 1.59
C GLN A 163 24.24 0.41 0.64
N ARG A 164 24.57 0.36 -0.66
CA ARG A 164 23.95 1.23 -1.68
C ARG A 164 23.34 0.48 -2.85
N LEU A 165 23.69 -0.80 -3.06
CA LEU A 165 23.27 -1.59 -4.22
C LEU A 165 22.42 -2.76 -3.76
N PHE A 166 21.13 -2.70 -4.07
CA PHE A 166 20.15 -3.73 -3.70
C PHE A 166 19.32 -4.17 -4.90
N CYS A 167 18.95 -5.44 -4.91
CA CYS A 167 17.92 -5.98 -5.79
C CYS A 167 16.72 -6.42 -4.94
N ILE A 168 15.58 -5.75 -5.12
CA ILE A 168 14.31 -6.17 -4.54
C ILE A 168 13.65 -7.15 -5.52
N TYR A 169 13.32 -8.34 -5.03
CA TYR A 169 12.61 -9.38 -5.75
C TYR A 169 11.19 -9.51 -5.19
N THR A 170 10.21 -9.36 -6.05
CA THR A 170 8.79 -9.60 -5.79
C THR A 170 8.23 -10.48 -6.91
N ASP A 171 7.31 -11.37 -6.58
CA ASP A 171 6.54 -12.15 -7.56
C ASP A 171 5.19 -11.48 -7.90
N SER A 172 4.90 -10.30 -7.33
CA SER A 172 3.68 -9.55 -7.58
C SER A 172 3.79 -8.64 -8.80
N MET A 173 3.44 -9.17 -9.97
CA MET A 173 3.29 -8.39 -11.19
C MET A 173 2.32 -7.21 -10.99
N SER A 174 1.24 -7.41 -10.23
CA SER A 174 0.27 -6.36 -9.93
C SER A 174 0.85 -5.19 -9.13
N ALA A 175 1.82 -5.44 -8.23
CA ALA A 175 2.52 -4.38 -7.51
C ALA A 175 3.46 -3.61 -8.43
N LEU A 176 4.21 -4.31 -9.30
CA LEU A 176 5.09 -3.68 -10.30
C LEU A 176 4.30 -2.82 -11.30
N GLU A 177 3.17 -3.32 -11.79
CA GLU A 177 2.28 -2.56 -12.68
C GLU A 177 1.70 -1.31 -12.02
N ALA A 178 1.34 -1.41 -10.73
CA ALA A 178 0.84 -0.28 -9.95
C ALA A 178 1.90 0.82 -9.75
N LEU A 179 3.19 0.45 -9.74
CA LEU A 179 4.32 1.39 -9.65
C LEU A 179 4.66 2.02 -11.01
N CYS A 180 4.56 1.26 -12.11
CA CYS A 180 4.83 1.79 -13.45
C CYS A 180 3.79 2.81 -13.93
N HIS A 181 2.52 2.66 -13.55
CA HIS A 181 1.43 3.49 -14.05
C HIS A 181 1.02 4.57 -13.03
N ALA A 182 1.92 5.52 -12.81
CA ALA A 182 1.65 6.61 -11.90
C ALA A 182 0.62 7.60 -12.50
N ASP A 183 -0.53 7.72 -11.85
CA ASP A 183 -1.62 8.65 -12.19
C ASP A 183 -2.25 9.22 -10.91
N LYS A 184 -3.15 10.20 -11.03
CA LYS A 184 -3.94 10.83 -9.97
C LYS A 184 -4.74 9.85 -9.10
N ARG A 185 -4.89 8.59 -9.54
CA ARG A 185 -5.58 7.52 -8.82
C ARG A 185 -4.63 6.42 -8.32
N MET A 186 -3.33 6.68 -8.31
CA MET A 186 -2.33 5.73 -7.84
C MET A 186 -2.65 5.25 -6.42
N HIS A 187 -2.31 3.99 -6.15
CA HIS A 187 -2.50 3.39 -4.84
C HIS A 187 -1.66 4.18 -3.81
N PRO A 188 -2.20 4.57 -2.64
CA PRO A 188 -1.47 5.43 -1.70
C PRO A 188 -0.11 4.88 -1.26
N VAL A 189 0.02 3.56 -1.10
CA VAL A 189 1.32 2.93 -0.78
C VAL A 189 2.30 2.99 -1.96
N ALA A 190 1.81 2.92 -3.20
CA ALA A 190 2.66 3.08 -4.38
C ALA A 190 3.19 4.52 -4.47
N GLU A 191 2.37 5.51 -4.10
CA GLU A 191 2.80 6.90 -3.95
C GLU A 191 3.91 7.05 -2.91
N ASP A 192 3.75 6.44 -1.73
CA ASP A 192 4.78 6.42 -0.70
C ASP A 192 6.07 5.77 -1.19
N ILE A 193 5.99 4.69 -1.98
CA ILE A 193 7.16 4.02 -2.58
C ILE A 193 7.91 4.95 -3.53
N LEU A 194 7.21 5.63 -4.44
CA LEU A 194 7.86 6.54 -5.40
C LEU A 194 8.50 7.77 -4.72
N CYS A 195 8.08 8.10 -3.49
CA CYS A 195 8.74 9.14 -2.70
C CYS A 195 10.05 8.67 -2.04
N TYR A 196 10.31 7.36 -1.97
CA TYR A 196 11.52 6.78 -1.40
C TYR A 196 12.60 6.47 -2.43
N ALA A 197 12.24 6.39 -3.71
CA ALA A 197 13.12 6.05 -4.83
C ALA A 197 13.79 7.31 -5.41
#